data_AF-A0A7X3UX01-F1
#
_entry.id   AF-A0A7X3UX01-F1
#
_cell.length_a   1.000
_cell.length_b   1.000
_cell.length_c   1.000
_cell.angle_alpha   90.00
_cell.angle_beta   90.00
_cell.angle_gamma   90.00
#
_symmetry.space_group_name_H-M   'P 1'
#
loop_
_entity.id
_entity.type
_entity.pdbx_description
1 polymer ?
#
loop_
_entity_poly.entity_id
_entity_poly.type
_entity_poly.pdbx_seq_one_letter_code
_entity_poly.pdbx_strand_id
1 'polypeptide(L)'
;MIRPFILLALRRPRLWPALVSAAWAFRSRGWYRKAPFLPLPSKPYMRWRLETAYGDPDAVPPTDEIERFVTWSAEMRRRMRPPGPVPIWVKILLIAALVGVVAWVNLRAGELAGLREAVAAAGYWGLLGVSIVSGFSLVAIPVAFFYPLLMESGFAPVPTLATIALGMTLGDLLGYLIGDATRELAHDRLAGLRARAEALHARHRFLPLGLMFLYAAFVPFSNELLVIPLAFMRYSLIGVMTAVLCGNVVFSTMVAFGVSWAVGPGG
;
A
#
# COMPACT_ATOMS: atom_id res chain seq x y z
N MET A 1 -44.19 -18.58 -5.75
CA MET A 1 -43.04 -17.75 -5.36
C MET A 1 -42.60 -16.70 -6.39
N ILE A 2 -42.43 -17.00 -7.69
CA ILE A 2 -41.93 -16.01 -8.68
C ILE A 2 -43.01 -15.02 -9.17
N ARG A 3 -44.30 -15.44 -9.16
CA ARG A 3 -45.45 -14.64 -9.60
C ARG A 3 -45.51 -13.21 -9.05
N PRO A 4 -45.35 -12.94 -7.74
CA PRO A 4 -45.39 -11.57 -7.23
C PRO A 4 -44.22 -10.70 -7.72
N PHE A 5 -43.03 -11.28 -7.97
CA PHE A 5 -41.90 -10.56 -8.57
C PHE A 5 -42.16 -10.18 -10.03
N ILE A 6 -42.81 -11.07 -10.80
CA ILE A 6 -43.20 -10.77 -12.19
C ILE A 6 -44.28 -9.68 -12.21
N LEU A 7 -45.29 -9.78 -11.34
CA LEU A 7 -46.33 -8.76 -11.22
C LEU A 7 -45.76 -7.41 -10.82
N LEU A 8 -44.80 -7.37 -9.90
CA LEU A 8 -44.10 -6.15 -9.52
C LEU A 8 -43.29 -5.58 -10.69
N ALA A 9 -42.56 -6.43 -11.42
CA ALA A 9 -41.77 -6.02 -12.58
C ALA A 9 -42.64 -5.44 -13.70
N LEU A 10 -43.84 -6.00 -13.92
CA LEU A 10 -44.81 -5.51 -14.91
C LEU A 10 -45.48 -4.20 -14.47
N ARG A 11 -45.83 -4.08 -13.18
CA ARG A 11 -46.51 -2.88 -12.64
C ARG A 11 -45.58 -1.69 -12.43
N ARG A 12 -44.29 -1.92 -12.16
CA ARG A 12 -43.31 -0.86 -11.81
C ARG A 12 -41.96 -1.07 -12.53
N PRO A 13 -41.85 -0.68 -13.81
CA PRO A 13 -40.62 -0.89 -14.60
C PRO A 13 -39.39 -0.17 -14.04
N ARG A 14 -39.57 0.92 -13.28
CA ARG A 14 -38.48 1.64 -12.61
C ARG A 14 -37.71 0.79 -11.59
N LEU A 15 -38.29 -0.32 -11.11
CA LEU A 15 -37.67 -1.22 -10.15
C LEU A 15 -36.79 -2.31 -10.79
N TRP A 16 -36.78 -2.42 -12.12
CA TRP A 16 -35.99 -3.45 -12.81
C TRP A 16 -34.51 -3.49 -12.38
N PRO A 17 -33.78 -2.36 -12.28
CA PRO A 17 -32.39 -2.40 -11.85
C PRO A 17 -32.22 -2.97 -10.45
N ALA A 18 -33.15 -2.65 -9.54
CA ALA A 18 -33.12 -3.12 -8.17
C ALA A 18 -33.48 -4.61 -8.07
N LEU A 19 -34.47 -5.07 -8.84
CA LEU A 19 -34.86 -6.48 -8.95
C LEU A 19 -33.74 -7.34 -9.52
N VAL A 20 -33.11 -6.90 -10.62
CA VAL A 20 -31.96 -7.58 -11.24
C VAL A 20 -30.79 -7.61 -10.25
N SER A 21 -30.51 -6.49 -9.59
CA SER A 21 -29.47 -6.43 -8.57
C SER A 21 -29.75 -7.42 -7.43
N ALA A 22 -30.97 -7.46 -6.89
CA ALA A 22 -31.36 -8.41 -5.84
C ALA A 22 -31.24 -9.87 -6.31
N ALA A 23 -31.73 -10.20 -7.51
CA ALA A 23 -31.57 -11.52 -8.11
C ALA A 23 -30.09 -11.91 -8.20
N TRP A 24 -29.23 -11.00 -8.69
CA TRP A 24 -27.81 -11.25 -8.85
C TRP A 24 -27.08 -11.51 -7.52
N ALA A 25 -27.46 -10.81 -6.45
CA ALA A 25 -26.84 -10.98 -5.14
C ALA A 25 -27.25 -12.28 -4.45
N PHE A 26 -28.53 -12.67 -4.58
CA PHE A 26 -29.06 -13.88 -3.94
C PHE A 26 -29.03 -15.11 -4.85
N ARG A 27 -28.40 -15.03 -6.03
CA ARG A 27 -28.40 -16.10 -7.03
C ARG A 27 -27.87 -17.42 -6.47
N SER A 28 -28.51 -18.53 -6.88
CA SER A 28 -27.96 -19.86 -6.62
C SER A 28 -26.68 -20.13 -7.41
N ARG A 29 -25.76 -20.93 -6.84
CA ARG A 29 -24.59 -21.43 -7.59
C ARG A 29 -25.09 -22.41 -8.67
N GLY A 30 -24.63 -22.22 -9.91
CA GLY A 30 -25.02 -23.09 -11.04
C GLY A 30 -26.39 -22.78 -11.67
N TRP A 31 -26.94 -21.58 -11.44
CA TRP A 31 -28.23 -21.13 -12.02
C TRP A 31 -28.30 -21.29 -13.56
N TYR A 32 -27.16 -21.18 -14.25
CA TYR A 32 -27.04 -21.31 -15.70
C TYR A 32 -27.11 -22.76 -16.22
N ARG A 33 -27.11 -23.77 -15.34
CA ARG A 33 -27.14 -25.19 -15.73
C ARG A 33 -28.54 -25.79 -15.73
N LYS A 34 -29.54 -25.07 -15.23
CA LYS A 34 -30.91 -25.58 -15.08
C LYS A 34 -31.91 -24.51 -15.55
N ALA A 35 -32.87 -24.91 -16.38
CA ALA A 35 -34.01 -24.06 -16.73
C ALA A 35 -34.70 -23.57 -15.42
N PRO A 36 -35.15 -22.30 -15.34
CA PRO A 36 -35.32 -21.32 -16.42
C PRO A 36 -34.07 -20.47 -16.72
N PHE A 37 -32.87 -20.87 -16.33
CA PHE A 37 -31.62 -20.14 -16.60
C PHE A 37 -31.63 -18.69 -16.11
N LEU A 38 -32.40 -18.41 -15.06
CA LEU A 38 -32.46 -17.09 -14.42
C LEU A 38 -31.63 -17.15 -13.14
N PRO A 39 -30.93 -16.05 -12.77
CA PRO A 39 -30.14 -15.95 -11.53
C PRO A 39 -31.06 -15.79 -10.32
N LEU A 40 -31.97 -16.74 -10.11
CA LEU A 40 -32.92 -16.73 -9.01
C LEU A 40 -32.28 -17.35 -7.75
N PRO A 41 -32.73 -16.91 -6.56
CA PRO A 41 -32.36 -17.54 -5.30
C PRO A 41 -32.81 -19.00 -5.26
N SER A 42 -32.06 -19.80 -4.50
CA SER A 42 -32.38 -21.23 -4.34
C SER A 42 -33.68 -21.42 -3.56
N LYS A 43 -34.44 -22.47 -3.88
CA LYS A 43 -35.69 -22.79 -3.15
C LYS A 43 -35.46 -23.01 -1.64
N PRO A 44 -34.42 -23.73 -1.18
CA PRO A 44 -34.16 -23.90 0.26
C PRO A 44 -33.89 -22.57 0.97
N TYR A 45 -33.10 -21.69 0.34
CA TYR A 45 -32.84 -20.35 0.87
C TYR A 45 -34.13 -19.54 1.00
N MET A 46 -35.00 -19.58 -0.01
CA MET A 46 -36.25 -18.84 0.05
C MET A 46 -37.21 -19.38 1.11
N ARG A 47 -37.34 -20.71 1.26
CA ARG A 47 -38.16 -21.31 2.31
C ARG A 47 -37.70 -20.88 3.70
N TRP A 48 -36.40 -20.95 3.96
CA TRP A 48 -35.82 -20.49 5.23
C TRP A 48 -36.08 -19.00 5.48
N ARG A 49 -35.94 -18.15 4.45
CA ARG A 49 -36.22 -16.70 4.57
C ARG A 49 -37.68 -16.41 4.87
N LEU A 50 -38.61 -17.14 4.26
CA LEU A 50 -40.05 -16.98 4.46
C LEU A 50 -40.48 -17.48 5.84
N GLU A 51 -39.97 -18.63 6.27
CA GLU A 51 -40.18 -19.17 7.61
C GLU A 51 -39.69 -18.20 8.69
N THR A 52 -38.52 -17.60 8.50
CA THR A 52 -37.97 -16.63 9.47
C THR A 52 -38.74 -15.31 9.51
N ALA A 53 -39.24 -14.84 8.36
CA ALA A 53 -39.89 -13.52 8.26
C ALA A 53 -41.40 -13.57 8.54
N TYR A 54 -42.07 -14.65 8.16
CA TYR A 54 -43.53 -14.79 8.19
C TYR A 54 -44.02 -15.99 9.01
N GLY A 55 -43.13 -16.83 9.53
CA GLY A 55 -43.49 -18.06 10.26
C GLY A 55 -44.00 -19.21 9.38
N ASP A 56 -44.01 -19.03 8.05
CA ASP A 56 -44.48 -20.02 7.09
C ASP A 56 -43.49 -20.12 5.89
N PRO A 57 -42.91 -21.30 5.61
CA PRO A 57 -41.96 -21.49 4.51
C PRO A 57 -42.58 -21.33 3.12
N ASP A 58 -43.90 -21.42 2.98
CA ASP A 58 -44.63 -21.31 1.71
C ASP A 58 -45.42 -20.00 1.59
N ALA A 59 -45.23 -19.08 2.55
CA ALA A 59 -45.84 -17.75 2.53
C ALA A 59 -45.56 -17.00 1.20
N VAL A 60 -46.56 -16.27 0.72
CA VAL A 60 -46.42 -15.41 -0.46
C VAL A 60 -46.38 -13.95 0.01
N PRO A 61 -45.21 -13.29 -0.02
CA PRO A 61 -45.09 -11.91 0.43
C PRO A 61 -45.98 -10.95 -0.36
N PRO A 62 -46.56 -9.94 0.31
CA PRO A 62 -47.23 -8.83 -0.35
C PRO A 62 -46.30 -8.09 -1.33
N THR A 63 -46.87 -7.54 -2.40
CA THR A 63 -46.09 -6.92 -3.48
C THR A 63 -45.38 -5.64 -3.01
N ASP A 64 -45.98 -4.91 -2.08
CA ASP A 64 -45.43 -3.69 -1.46
C ASP A 64 -44.25 -4.00 -0.53
N GLU A 65 -44.25 -5.13 0.16
CA GLU A 65 -43.11 -5.58 0.97
C GLU A 65 -41.91 -5.96 0.10
N ILE A 66 -42.16 -6.65 -1.01
CA ILE A 66 -41.10 -6.98 -1.98
C ILE A 66 -40.49 -5.69 -2.55
N GLU A 67 -41.33 -4.71 -2.87
CA GLU A 67 -40.86 -3.40 -3.35
C GLU A 67 -39.99 -2.69 -2.30
N ARG A 68 -40.45 -2.62 -1.04
CA ARG A 68 -39.66 -2.04 0.06
C ARG A 68 -38.32 -2.75 0.21
N PHE A 69 -38.32 -4.08 0.24
CA PHE A 69 -37.11 -4.88 0.39
C PHE A 69 -36.11 -4.67 -0.75
N VAL A 70 -36.58 -4.69 -1.99
CA VAL A 70 -35.74 -4.56 -3.18
C VAL A 70 -35.13 -3.16 -3.29
N THR A 71 -35.92 -2.12 -2.96
CA THR A 71 -35.47 -0.73 -2.95
C THR A 71 -34.41 -0.50 -1.89
N TRP A 72 -34.68 -0.92 -0.65
CA TRP A 72 -33.75 -0.85 0.46
C TRP A 72 -32.44 -1.61 0.18
N SER A 73 -32.54 -2.82 -0.37
CA SER A 73 -31.37 -3.66 -0.71
C SER A 73 -30.50 -3.03 -1.80
N ALA A 74 -31.10 -2.33 -2.76
CA ALA A 74 -30.36 -1.63 -3.81
C ALA A 74 -29.67 -0.35 -3.28
N GLU A 75 -30.30 0.35 -2.36
CA GLU A 75 -29.73 1.53 -1.71
C GLU A 75 -28.57 1.16 -0.79
N MET A 76 -28.74 0.15 0.07
CA MET A 76 -27.67 -0.31 0.97
C MET A 76 -26.43 -0.74 0.19
N ARG A 77 -26.58 -1.43 -0.94
CA ARG A 77 -25.44 -1.79 -1.79
C ARG A 77 -24.75 -0.59 -2.44
N ARG A 78 -25.46 0.49 -2.71
CA ARG A 78 -24.83 1.73 -3.20
C ARG A 78 -24.03 2.40 -2.09
N ARG A 79 -24.58 2.46 -0.87
CA ARG A 79 -23.90 3.05 0.30
C ARG A 79 -22.71 2.23 0.80
N MET A 80 -22.79 0.90 0.70
CA MET A 80 -21.74 -0.03 1.14
C MET A 80 -20.71 -0.35 0.06
N ARG A 81 -20.77 0.25 -1.13
CA ARG A 81 -19.69 0.11 -2.11
C ARG A 81 -18.50 0.94 -1.61
N PRO A 82 -17.40 0.30 -1.16
CA PRO A 82 -16.17 1.06 -0.91
C PRO A 82 -15.75 1.75 -2.21
N PRO A 83 -15.04 2.89 -2.14
CA PRO A 83 -14.40 3.46 -3.33
C PRO A 83 -13.66 2.32 -4.04
N GLY A 84 -13.90 2.19 -5.35
CA GLY A 84 -13.25 1.14 -6.14
C GLY A 84 -11.73 1.24 -5.97
N PRO A 85 -11.00 0.12 -5.97
CA PRO A 85 -9.55 0.15 -5.87
C PRO A 85 -9.00 1.07 -6.96
N VAL A 86 -8.06 1.94 -6.59
CA VAL A 86 -7.41 2.87 -7.52
C VAL A 86 -6.84 2.02 -8.66
N PRO A 87 -7.13 2.33 -9.94
CA PRO A 87 -6.66 1.52 -11.05
C PRO A 87 -5.14 1.39 -11.00
N ILE A 88 -4.63 0.17 -11.25
CA ILE A 88 -3.21 -0.14 -11.14
C ILE A 88 -2.34 0.79 -11.99
N TRP A 89 -2.81 1.18 -13.19
CA TRP A 89 -2.10 2.12 -14.06
C TRP A 89 -1.93 3.51 -13.45
N VAL A 90 -2.87 3.98 -12.61
CA VAL A 90 -2.75 5.25 -11.89
C VAL A 90 -1.64 5.13 -10.85
N LYS A 91 -1.56 4.02 -10.11
CA LYS A 91 -0.47 3.76 -9.15
C LYS A 91 0.88 3.76 -9.87
N ILE A 92 0.98 3.09 -11.01
CA ILE A 92 2.21 3.05 -11.83
C ILE A 92 2.60 4.44 -12.31
N LEU A 93 1.65 5.23 -12.82
CA LEU A 93 1.92 6.58 -13.31
C LEU A 93 2.38 7.52 -12.18
N LEU A 94 1.79 7.41 -10.99
CA LEU A 94 2.21 8.15 -9.80
C LEU A 94 3.63 7.76 -9.34
N ILE A 95 3.94 6.46 -9.32
CA ILE A 95 5.28 5.97 -8.99
C ILE A 95 6.31 6.45 -10.03
N ALA A 96 6.00 6.33 -11.31
CA ALA A 96 6.88 6.79 -12.39
C ALA A 96 7.12 8.30 -12.35
N ALA A 97 6.07 9.09 -12.07
CA ALA A 97 6.19 10.54 -11.88
C ALA A 97 7.08 10.86 -10.66
N LEU A 98 6.89 10.16 -9.54
CA LEU A 98 7.71 10.35 -8.34
C LEU A 98 9.18 10.01 -8.58
N VAL A 99 9.46 8.85 -9.19
CA VAL A 99 10.82 8.44 -9.58
C VAL A 99 11.44 9.45 -10.54
N GLY A 100 10.67 9.95 -11.51
CA GLY A 100 11.11 10.99 -12.44
C GLY A 100 11.47 12.31 -11.74
N VAL A 101 10.66 12.74 -10.77
CA VAL A 101 10.94 13.94 -9.96
C VAL A 101 12.22 13.74 -9.14
N VAL A 102 12.36 12.61 -8.45
CA VAL A 102 13.57 12.30 -7.65
C VAL A 102 14.81 12.24 -8.55
N ALA A 103 14.73 11.57 -9.70
CA ALA A 103 15.84 11.50 -10.65
C ALA A 103 16.22 12.90 -11.19
N TRP A 104 15.23 13.73 -11.51
CA TRP A 104 15.46 15.10 -11.96
C TRP A 104 16.11 15.97 -10.87
N VAL A 105 15.65 15.85 -9.61
CA VAL A 105 16.27 16.54 -8.48
C VAL A 105 17.70 16.04 -8.30
N ASN A 106 17.96 14.73 -8.32
CA ASN A 106 19.31 14.18 -8.16
C ASN A 106 20.28 14.63 -9.26
N LEU A 107 19.83 14.65 -10.52
CA LEU A 107 20.65 15.11 -11.64
C LEU A 107 20.99 16.61 -11.56
N ARG A 108 20.14 17.42 -10.90
CA ARG A 108 20.42 18.85 -10.67
C ARG A 108 21.11 19.14 -9.33
N ALA A 109 20.94 18.27 -8.34
CA ALA A 109 21.57 18.38 -7.03
C ALA A 109 23.04 17.95 -7.04
N GLY A 110 23.53 17.34 -8.14
CA GLY A 110 24.94 17.04 -8.37
C GLY A 110 25.85 18.28 -8.45
N GLU A 111 25.29 19.48 -8.62
CA GLU A 111 26.04 20.73 -8.44
C GLU A 111 26.08 21.10 -6.94
N LEU A 112 27.21 20.82 -6.29
CA LEU A 112 27.49 21.11 -4.87
C LEU A 112 27.08 22.53 -4.40
N ALA A 113 27.02 23.51 -5.32
CA ALA A 113 26.57 24.87 -5.05
C ALA A 113 25.05 24.96 -4.75
N GLY A 114 24.21 24.23 -5.48
CA GLY A 114 22.75 24.29 -5.33
C GLY A 114 22.25 23.65 -4.04
N LEU A 115 22.94 22.60 -3.56
CA LEU A 115 22.64 21.96 -2.28
C LEU A 115 22.89 22.92 -1.11
N ARG A 116 24.03 23.63 -1.15
CA ARG A 116 24.42 24.60 -0.13
C ARG A 116 23.48 25.80 -0.11
N GLU A 117 23.12 26.35 -1.26
CA GLU A 117 22.15 27.46 -1.34
C GLU A 117 20.75 27.04 -0.87
N ALA A 118 20.26 25.88 -1.29
CA ALA A 118 18.94 25.38 -0.88
C ALA A 118 18.86 25.10 0.63
N VAL A 119 19.90 24.49 1.20
CA VAL A 119 19.96 24.20 2.65
C VAL A 119 20.22 25.47 3.45
N ALA A 120 21.03 26.41 2.96
CA ALA A 120 21.26 27.70 3.62
C ALA A 120 20.00 28.59 3.63
N ALA A 121 19.20 28.57 2.56
CA ALA A 121 17.97 29.35 2.48
C ALA A 121 16.80 28.74 3.28
N ALA A 122 16.69 27.41 3.30
CA ALA A 122 15.55 26.72 3.92
C ALA A 122 15.84 26.05 5.27
N GLY A 123 17.10 26.10 5.75
CA GLY A 123 17.51 25.50 7.03
C GLY A 123 17.23 24.00 7.10
N TYR A 124 16.69 23.54 8.23
CA TYR A 124 16.35 22.13 8.46
C TYR A 124 15.31 21.58 7.49
N TRP A 125 14.43 22.41 6.93
CA TRP A 125 13.45 21.97 5.93
C TRP A 125 14.11 21.63 4.59
N GLY A 126 15.13 22.40 4.20
CA GLY A 126 15.96 22.08 3.03
C GLY A 126 16.73 20.77 3.25
N LEU A 127 17.34 20.61 4.42
CA LEU A 127 18.04 19.39 4.82
C LEU A 127 17.11 18.16 4.80
N LEU A 128 15.87 18.30 5.29
CA LEU A 128 14.87 17.24 5.26
C LEU A 128 14.51 16.84 3.82
N GLY A 129 14.24 17.81 2.95
CA GLY A 129 13.90 17.53 1.55
C GLY A 129 15.02 16.80 0.81
N VAL A 130 16.26 17.28 0.97
CA VAL A 130 17.45 16.65 0.37
C VAL A 130 17.66 15.24 0.90
N SER A 131 17.47 15.00 2.21
CA SER A 131 17.64 13.67 2.81
C SER A 131 16.55 12.68 2.40
N ILE A 132 15.32 13.13 2.12
CA ILE A 132 14.27 12.29 1.51
C ILE A 132 14.69 11.82 0.12
N VAL A 133 15.18 12.74 -0.70
CA VAL A 133 15.60 12.43 -2.08
C VAL A 133 16.83 11.50 -2.08
N SER A 134 17.79 11.75 -1.19
CA SER A 134 18.98 10.91 -1.03
C SER A 134 18.63 9.52 -0.49
N GLY A 135 17.71 9.43 0.48
CA GLY A 135 17.22 8.15 1.01
C GLY A 135 16.37 7.34 0.02
N PHE A 136 15.99 7.93 -1.12
CA PHE A 136 15.31 7.23 -2.21
C PHE A 136 16.20 7.27 -3.47
N SER A 137 17.33 6.57 -3.45
CA SER A 137 18.23 6.52 -4.59
C SER A 137 19.19 5.32 -4.56
N LEU A 138 19.20 4.55 -5.65
CA LEU A 138 20.13 3.42 -5.82
C LEU A 138 21.59 3.84 -6.02
N VAL A 139 21.87 5.15 -6.21
CA VAL A 139 23.18 5.69 -6.64
C VAL A 139 23.58 6.97 -5.91
N ALA A 140 22.69 7.65 -5.17
CA ALA A 140 23.09 8.93 -4.56
C ALA A 140 23.91 8.73 -3.29
N ILE A 141 24.84 9.66 -3.07
CA ILE A 141 25.66 9.73 -1.87
C ILE A 141 24.75 10.12 -0.70
N PRO A 142 24.71 9.32 0.39
CA PRO A 142 23.97 9.67 1.60
C PRO A 142 24.30 11.07 2.12
N VAL A 143 23.27 11.86 2.46
CA VAL A 143 23.45 13.22 3.02
C VAL A 143 24.33 13.23 4.27
N ALA A 144 24.31 12.14 5.04
CA ALA A 144 25.16 11.96 6.22
C ALA A 144 26.65 12.22 5.94
N PHE A 145 27.15 11.93 4.74
CA PHE A 145 28.55 12.19 4.38
C PHE A 145 28.92 13.68 4.33
N PHE A 146 27.94 14.57 4.17
CA PHE A 146 28.16 16.01 4.19
C PHE A 146 28.03 16.62 5.60
N TYR A 147 27.94 15.79 6.65
CA TYR A 147 27.76 16.26 8.02
C TYR A 147 28.80 17.31 8.47
N PRO A 148 30.12 17.17 8.22
CA PRO A 148 31.09 18.19 8.60
C PRO A 148 30.80 19.56 7.98
N LEU A 149 30.43 19.59 6.69
CA LEU A 149 30.08 20.80 5.96
C LEU A 149 28.80 21.46 6.52
N LEU A 150 27.83 20.66 6.99
CA LEU A 150 26.61 21.17 7.61
C LEU A 150 26.91 21.82 8.97
N MET A 151 27.85 21.28 9.74
CA MET A 151 28.28 21.88 11.01
C MET A 151 28.99 23.21 10.80
N GLU A 152 29.86 23.30 9.77
CA GLU A 152 30.50 24.57 9.37
C GLU A 152 29.47 25.63 8.93
N SER A 153 28.33 25.19 8.41
CA SER A 153 27.21 26.05 8.00
C SER A 153 26.34 26.52 9.18
N GLY A 154 26.70 26.19 10.42
CA GLY A 154 26.02 26.65 11.63
C GLY A 154 24.85 25.78 12.10
N PHE A 155 24.68 24.58 11.55
CA PHE A 155 23.66 23.65 12.03
C PHE A 155 24.05 23.00 13.36
N ALA A 156 23.05 22.71 14.20
CA ALA A 156 23.27 22.02 15.46
C ALA A 156 23.42 20.50 15.24
N PRO A 157 24.33 19.82 15.95
CA PRO A 157 24.62 18.38 15.76
C PRO A 157 23.39 17.46 15.83
N VAL A 158 22.68 17.50 16.95
CA VAL A 158 21.58 16.56 17.24
C VAL A 158 20.39 16.75 16.30
N PRO A 159 19.88 17.99 16.07
CA PRO A 159 18.81 18.21 15.10
C PRO A 159 19.20 17.80 13.67
N THR A 160 20.45 18.04 13.24
CA THR A 160 20.92 17.63 11.91
C THR A 160 20.85 16.13 11.72
N LEU A 161 21.39 15.36 12.68
CA LEU A 161 21.35 13.89 12.62
C LEU A 161 19.91 13.36 12.63
N ALA A 162 19.05 13.93 13.46
CA ALA A 162 17.65 13.57 13.51
C ALA A 162 16.94 13.87 12.19
N THR A 163 17.17 15.05 11.60
CA THR A 163 16.61 15.44 10.30
C THR A 163 17.07 14.52 9.18
N ILE A 164 18.37 14.20 9.12
CA ILE A 164 18.91 13.28 8.11
C ILE A 164 18.29 11.90 8.25
N ALA A 165 18.28 11.33 9.46
CA ALA A 165 17.73 9.99 9.69
C ALA A 165 16.23 9.92 9.37
N LEU A 166 15.46 10.94 9.74
CA LEU A 166 14.04 11.05 9.41
C LEU A 166 13.81 11.17 7.90
N GLY A 167 14.56 12.05 7.23
CA GLY A 167 14.44 12.23 5.79
C GLY A 167 14.78 10.96 5.03
N MET A 168 15.91 10.31 5.36
CA MET A 168 16.29 9.05 4.73
C MET A 168 15.21 7.97 4.92
N THR A 169 14.66 7.85 6.13
CA THR A 169 13.57 6.90 6.43
C THR A 169 12.29 7.20 5.64
N LEU A 170 11.98 8.47 5.42
CA LEU A 170 10.86 8.88 4.57
C LEU A 170 11.11 8.57 3.08
N GLY A 171 12.37 8.63 2.63
CA GLY A 171 12.77 8.12 1.32
C GLY A 171 12.55 6.60 1.21
N ASP A 172 12.98 5.86 2.23
CA ASP A 172 12.82 4.40 2.32
C ASP A 172 11.35 3.96 2.33
N LEU A 173 10.46 4.77 2.91
CA LEU A 173 9.02 4.56 2.84
C LEU A 173 8.52 4.49 1.39
N LEU A 174 9.06 5.31 0.49
CA LEU A 174 8.70 5.26 -0.94
C LEU A 174 9.13 3.94 -1.57
N GLY A 175 10.34 3.47 -1.26
CA GLY A 175 10.83 2.15 -1.69
C GLY A 175 9.92 1.01 -1.19
N TYR A 176 9.49 1.08 0.07
CA TYR A 176 8.53 0.13 0.64
C TYR A 176 7.20 0.13 -0.12
N LEU A 177 6.63 1.32 -0.36
CA LEU A 177 5.35 1.47 -1.06
C LEU A 177 5.43 0.95 -2.50
N ILE A 178 6.56 1.18 -3.18
CA ILE A 178 6.82 0.62 -4.51
C ILE A 178 6.85 -0.91 -4.46
N GLY A 179 7.60 -1.48 -3.51
CA GLY A 179 7.65 -2.94 -3.34
C GLY A 179 6.28 -3.57 -3.06
N ASP A 180 5.46 -2.91 -2.24
CA ASP A 180 4.09 -3.34 -1.94
C ASP A 180 3.18 -3.27 -3.18
N ALA A 181 3.29 -2.21 -4.00
CA ALA A 181 2.55 -2.07 -5.24
C ALA A 181 2.98 -3.09 -6.31
N THR A 182 4.28 -3.33 -6.47
CA THR A 182 4.81 -4.32 -7.43
C THR A 182 4.36 -5.75 -7.08
N ARG A 183 4.16 -6.04 -5.80
CA ARG A 183 3.60 -7.33 -5.35
C ARG A 183 2.22 -7.62 -5.91
N GLU A 184 1.36 -6.61 -6.01
CA GLU A 184 0.00 -6.74 -6.55
C GLU A 184 0.03 -7.15 -8.02
N LEU A 185 1.06 -6.71 -8.76
CA LEU A 185 1.30 -7.01 -10.17
C LEU A 185 1.93 -8.39 -10.41
N ALA A 186 2.80 -8.86 -9.51
CA ALA A 186 3.64 -10.04 -9.72
C ALA A 186 3.03 -11.35 -9.15
N HIS A 187 1.71 -11.38 -8.93
CA HIS A 187 1.04 -12.41 -8.13
C HIS A 187 1.26 -13.86 -8.61
N ASP A 188 1.45 -14.07 -9.93
CA ASP A 188 1.59 -15.41 -10.53
C ASP A 188 3.05 -15.82 -10.83
N ARG A 189 3.96 -14.86 -11.07
CA ARG A 189 5.35 -15.17 -11.49
C ARG A 189 6.28 -15.60 -10.36
N LEU A 190 5.95 -15.28 -9.10
CA LEU A 190 6.87 -15.44 -7.96
C LEU A 190 6.26 -16.26 -6.80
N ALA A 191 5.26 -17.10 -7.09
CA ALA A 191 4.58 -17.91 -6.07
C ALA A 191 5.55 -18.81 -5.27
N GLY A 192 6.57 -19.37 -5.91
CA GLY A 192 7.58 -20.20 -5.24
C GLY A 192 8.51 -19.44 -4.27
N LEU A 193 8.80 -18.16 -4.55
CA LEU A 193 9.56 -17.30 -3.64
C LEU A 193 8.73 -16.89 -2.42
N ARG A 194 7.42 -16.65 -2.62
CA ARG A 194 6.48 -16.39 -1.50
C ARG A 194 6.39 -17.56 -0.53
N ALA A 195 6.25 -18.79 -1.03
CA ALA A 195 6.16 -19.98 -0.17
C ALA A 195 7.43 -20.16 0.70
N ARG A 196 8.62 -19.89 0.15
CA ARG A 196 9.88 -19.91 0.92
C ARG A 196 9.97 -18.77 1.94
N ALA A 197 9.53 -17.57 1.57
CA ALA A 197 9.49 -16.42 2.46
C ALA A 197 8.51 -16.63 3.63
N GLU A 198 7.34 -17.21 3.37
CA GLU A 198 6.34 -17.56 4.40
C GLU A 198 6.89 -18.62 5.37
N ALA A 199 7.59 -19.64 4.86
CA ALA A 199 8.25 -20.63 5.70
C ALA A 199 9.35 -20.01 6.61
N LEU A 200 10.11 -19.05 6.09
CA LEU A 200 11.11 -18.31 6.88
C LEU A 200 10.44 -17.40 7.92
N HIS A 201 9.37 -16.71 7.56
CA HIS A 201 8.60 -15.83 8.46
C HIS A 201 7.99 -16.60 9.62
N ALA A 202 7.43 -17.79 9.35
CA ALA A 202 6.85 -18.67 10.37
C ALA A 202 7.88 -19.12 11.41
N ARG A 203 9.15 -19.27 11.00
CA ARG A 203 10.23 -19.74 11.87
C ARG A 203 10.96 -18.60 12.60
N HIS A 204 11.15 -17.45 11.95
CA HIS A 204 11.95 -16.34 12.49
C HIS A 204 11.40 -14.96 12.13
N ARG A 205 10.25 -14.60 12.71
CA ARG A 205 9.57 -13.32 12.49
C ARG A 205 10.43 -12.06 12.70
N PHE A 206 11.38 -12.08 13.64
CA PHE A 206 12.19 -10.91 13.98
C PHE A 206 13.54 -10.84 13.25
N LEU A 207 14.01 -11.96 12.70
CA LEU A 207 15.36 -12.03 12.12
C LEU A 207 15.53 -11.09 10.93
N PRO A 208 14.59 -10.99 9.96
CA PRO A 208 14.76 -10.06 8.84
C PRO A 208 14.65 -8.59 9.24
N LEU A 209 13.91 -8.27 10.31
CA LEU A 209 13.88 -6.91 10.87
C LEU A 209 15.21 -6.56 11.55
N GLY A 210 15.80 -7.51 12.29
CA GLY A 210 17.13 -7.33 12.86
C GLY A 210 18.20 -7.17 11.78
N LEU A 211 18.15 -7.98 10.72
CA LEU A 211 19.04 -7.84 9.56
C LEU A 211 18.84 -6.50 8.84
N MET A 212 17.60 -6.02 8.70
CA MET A 212 17.31 -4.70 8.14
C MET A 212 17.95 -3.58 8.97
N PHE A 213 17.82 -3.66 10.30
CA PHE A 213 18.47 -2.71 11.20
C PHE A 213 20.00 -2.73 11.07
N LEU A 214 20.60 -3.92 11.12
CA LEU A 214 22.06 -4.06 10.97
C LEU A 214 22.54 -3.57 9.61
N TYR A 215 21.80 -3.87 8.55
CA TYR A 215 22.11 -3.39 7.21
C TYR A 215 22.05 -1.86 7.16
N ALA A 216 20.94 -1.25 7.59
CA ALA A 216 20.77 0.21 7.57
C ALA A 216 21.78 0.93 8.49
N ALA A 217 22.26 0.29 9.55
CA ALA A 217 23.26 0.87 10.46
C ALA A 217 24.69 0.83 9.90
N PHE A 218 25.05 -0.22 9.17
CA PHE A 218 26.45 -0.54 8.87
C PHE A 218 26.77 -0.63 7.38
N VAL A 219 25.78 -0.63 6.50
CA VAL A 219 26.01 -0.81 5.08
C VAL A 219 25.80 0.53 4.37
N PRO A 220 26.82 1.11 3.72
CA PRO A 220 26.73 2.40 3.04
C PRO A 220 26.07 2.26 1.65
N PHE A 221 25.06 1.40 1.53
CA PHE A 221 24.28 1.19 0.31
C PHE A 221 22.81 1.49 0.59
N SER A 222 22.08 1.75 -0.47
CA SER A 222 20.66 2.10 -0.42
C SER A 222 19.84 0.99 0.27
N ASN A 223 19.02 1.38 1.25
CA ASN A 223 18.21 0.48 2.09
C ASN A 223 17.11 -0.23 1.28
N GLU A 224 16.71 0.34 0.14
CA GLU A 224 15.71 -0.17 -0.79
C GLU A 224 16.02 -1.58 -1.26
N LEU A 225 17.31 -1.96 -1.29
CA LEU A 225 17.77 -3.32 -1.61
C LEU A 225 17.16 -4.37 -0.68
N LEU A 226 16.89 -4.03 0.58
CA LEU A 226 16.22 -4.92 1.55
C LEU A 226 14.78 -4.52 1.83
N VAL A 227 14.46 -3.21 1.82
CA VAL A 227 13.10 -2.71 2.07
C VAL A 227 12.11 -3.22 1.02
N ILE A 228 12.49 -3.21 -0.27
CA ILE A 228 11.61 -3.67 -1.36
C ILE A 228 11.28 -5.16 -1.21
N PRO A 229 12.26 -6.08 -1.04
CA PRO A 229 11.97 -7.48 -0.74
C PRO A 229 11.12 -7.69 0.52
N LEU A 230 11.38 -6.95 1.61
CA LEU A 230 10.61 -7.07 2.85
C LEU A 230 9.15 -6.65 2.68
N ALA A 231 8.89 -5.58 1.92
CA ALA A 231 7.54 -5.16 1.53
C ALA A 231 6.84 -6.24 0.69
N PHE A 232 7.56 -6.84 -0.26
CA PHE A 232 7.06 -7.94 -1.07
C PHE A 232 6.69 -9.18 -0.22
N MET A 233 7.47 -9.44 0.84
CA MET A 233 7.27 -10.54 1.80
C MET A 233 6.24 -10.24 2.91
N ARG A 234 5.52 -9.11 2.85
CA ARG A 234 4.46 -8.71 3.81
C ARG A 234 4.93 -8.46 5.24
N TYR A 235 6.19 -8.04 5.43
CA TYR A 235 6.59 -7.52 6.74
C TYR A 235 5.77 -6.27 7.07
N SER A 236 5.48 -6.04 8.36
CA SER A 236 4.69 -4.87 8.75
C SER A 236 5.46 -3.58 8.44
N LEU A 237 4.80 -2.61 7.79
CA LEU A 237 5.36 -1.29 7.50
C LEU A 237 6.04 -0.68 8.74
N ILE A 238 5.33 -0.64 9.86
CA ILE A 238 5.83 -0.06 11.11
C ILE A 238 7.11 -0.75 11.57
N GLY A 239 7.16 -2.08 11.52
CA GLY A 239 8.35 -2.84 11.93
C GLY A 239 9.56 -2.57 11.02
N VAL A 240 9.36 -2.52 9.70
CA VAL A 240 10.44 -2.22 8.76
C VAL A 240 10.92 -0.78 8.93
N MET A 241 10.00 0.20 8.97
CA MET A 241 10.36 1.61 9.13
C MET A 241 11.02 1.91 10.47
N THR A 242 10.64 1.20 11.54
CA THR A 242 11.30 1.32 12.84
C THR A 242 12.74 0.81 12.79
N ALA A 243 12.95 -0.38 12.18
CA ALA A 243 14.29 -0.94 12.01
C ALA A 243 15.18 -0.02 11.15
N VAL A 244 14.63 0.53 10.07
CA VAL A 244 15.31 1.48 9.19
C VAL A 244 15.63 2.78 9.90
N LEU A 245 14.68 3.39 10.62
CA LEU A 245 14.91 4.63 11.35
C LEU A 245 16.02 4.46 12.39
N CYS A 246 15.95 3.39 13.19
CA CYS A 246 16.99 3.08 14.17
C CYS A 246 18.35 2.88 13.48
N GLY A 247 18.38 2.17 12.35
CA GLY A 247 19.60 1.97 11.57
C GLY A 247 20.16 3.27 11.02
N ASN A 248 19.33 4.11 10.39
CA ASN A 248 19.72 5.39 9.82
C ASN A 248 20.23 6.38 10.89
N VAL A 249 19.67 6.34 12.11
CA VAL A 249 20.21 7.12 13.25
C VAL A 249 21.61 6.64 13.60
N VAL A 250 21.82 5.33 13.72
CA VAL A 250 23.15 4.75 14.01
C VAL A 250 24.13 5.09 12.88
N PHE A 251 23.77 4.86 11.63
CA PHE A 251 24.60 5.13 10.47
C PHE A 251 24.99 6.61 10.38
N SER A 252 24.02 7.51 10.48
CA SER A 252 24.29 8.96 10.41
C SER A 252 25.21 9.41 11.54
N THR A 253 25.04 8.85 12.74
CA THR A 253 25.90 9.12 13.90
C THR A 253 27.31 8.59 13.66
N MET A 254 27.46 7.35 13.18
CA MET A 254 28.75 6.75 12.88
C MET A 254 29.53 7.56 11.84
N VAL A 255 28.87 7.96 10.75
CA VAL A 255 29.47 8.80 9.70
C VAL A 255 29.88 10.15 10.27
N ALA A 256 29.04 10.78 11.09
CA ALA A 256 29.32 12.08 11.71
C ALA A 256 30.53 12.07 12.65
N PHE A 257 30.76 10.96 13.37
CA PHE A 257 31.93 10.79 14.26
C PHE A 257 33.17 10.24 13.54
N GLY A 258 33.16 10.22 12.21
CA GLY A 258 34.34 9.85 11.43
C GLY A 258 34.66 8.36 11.44
N VAL A 259 33.67 7.49 11.71
CA VAL A 259 33.79 6.06 11.37
C VAL A 259 33.71 5.97 9.85
N SER A 260 34.84 6.15 9.19
CA SER A 260 34.98 5.88 7.78
C SER A 260 34.88 4.38 7.58
N TRP A 261 33.83 3.94 6.90
CA TRP A 261 33.91 2.68 6.16
C TRP A 261 35.14 2.83 5.28
N ALA A 262 36.13 1.97 5.47
CA ALA A 262 37.30 1.91 4.61
C ALA A 262 36.87 1.41 3.22
N VAL A 263 36.12 2.23 2.50
CA VAL A 263 35.98 2.19 1.05
C VAL A 263 36.56 3.52 0.60
N GLY A 264 37.88 3.65 0.79
CA GLY A 264 38.61 4.63 -0.01
C GLY A 264 38.52 4.17 -1.47
N PRO A 265 38.23 5.05 -2.43
CA PRO A 265 39.04 5.04 -3.64
C PRO A 265 40.43 5.50 -3.22
N GLY A 266 41.23 4.55 -2.72
CA GLY A 266 42.67 4.69 -2.70
C GLY A 266 43.15 4.42 -4.12
N GLY A 267 43.12 5.48 -4.93
CA GLY A 267 43.39 5.52 -6.37
C GLY A 267 42.66 6.70 -7.00
#